data_AF-U1FB97-F1
#
_entry.id   AF-U1FB97-F1
#
_cell.length_a   1.000
_cell.length_b   1.000
_cell.length_c   1.000
_cell.angle_alpha   90.00
_cell.angle_beta   90.00
_cell.angle_gamma   90.00
#
_symmetry.space_group_name_H-M   'P 1'
#
loop_
_entity.id
_entity.type
_entity.pdbx_description
1 polymer ?
#
loop_
_entity_poly.entity_id
_entity_poly.type
_entity_poly.pdbx_seq_one_letter_code
_entity_poly.pdbx_strand_id
1 'polypeptide(L)'
;MPSEKRFVYCMRCMSIVVALSIFMLSSRSKLPLPDSVVFPGMDKVLHALAFGCFAFAFSYWFGSDMWKAKPAVCVLIVCIAAACYGASDEIHQMFVPGRDASVYDWIADCTGALAASCLRTVLIRRRQHVARVKKIER
;
A
#
# COMPACT_ATOMS: atom_id res chain seq x y z
N MET A 1 -14.60 17.78 11.13
CA MET A 1 -14.69 17.23 12.52
C MET A 1 -13.29 16.81 12.98
N PRO A 2 -12.88 17.07 14.23
CA PRO A 2 -11.53 16.74 14.73
C PRO A 2 -11.13 15.26 14.59
N SER A 3 -12.11 14.35 14.63
CA SER A 3 -11.94 12.90 14.45
C SER A 3 -11.40 12.51 13.07
N GLU A 4 -11.82 13.21 12.01
CA GLU A 4 -11.38 12.92 10.64
C GLU A 4 -9.91 13.26 10.42
N LYS A 5 -9.46 14.39 10.97
CA LYS A 5 -8.04 14.77 10.94
C LYS A 5 -7.18 13.76 11.69
N ARG A 6 -7.61 13.33 12.89
CA ARG A 6 -6.92 12.29 13.68
C ARG A 6 -6.77 11.00 12.89
N PHE A 7 -7.83 10.55 12.23
CA PHE A 7 -7.78 9.36 11.38
C PHE A 7 -6.77 9.51 10.23
N VAL A 8 -6.78 10.64 9.53
CA VAL A 8 -5.81 10.91 8.44
C VAL A 8 -4.38 10.89 8.95
N TYR A 9 -4.08 11.53 10.07
CA TYR A 9 -2.73 11.49 10.67
C TYR A 9 -2.34 10.07 11.09
N CYS A 10 -3.26 9.31 11.68
CA CYS A 10 -3.04 7.91 12.02
C CYS A 10 -2.65 7.10 10.78
N MET A 11 -3.37 7.25 9.66
CA MET A 11 -3.03 6.55 8.41
C MET A 11 -1.67 6.99 7.84
N ARG A 12 -1.30 8.26 7.96
CA ARG A 12 0.03 8.74 7.55
C ARG A 12 1.14 8.12 8.40
N CYS A 13 0.98 8.12 9.73
CA CYS A 13 1.91 7.42 10.62
C CYS A 13 1.97 5.93 10.30
N MET A 14 0.83 5.30 10.05
CA MET A 14 0.75 3.88 9.68
C MET A 14 1.55 3.58 8.40
N SER A 15 1.51 4.47 7.39
CA SER A 15 2.30 4.27 6.17
C SER A 15 3.81 4.20 6.44
N ILE A 16 4.30 5.00 7.38
CA ILE A 16 5.71 5.00 7.81
C ILE A 16 6.01 3.72 8.59
N VAL A 17 5.15 3.34 9.53
CA VAL A 17 5.31 2.11 10.33
C VAL A 17 5.33 0.87 9.43
N VAL A 18 4.45 0.79 8.44
CA VAL A 18 4.42 -0.31 7.47
C VAL A 18 5.70 -0.34 6.63
N ALA A 19 6.16 0.80 6.12
CA ALA A 19 7.43 0.87 5.39
C ALA A 19 8.61 0.39 6.26
N LEU A 20 8.73 0.89 7.49
CA LEU A 20 9.77 0.43 8.41
C LEU A 20 9.67 -1.08 8.70
N SER A 21 8.45 -1.60 8.83
CA SER A 21 8.21 -3.02 9.04
C SER A 21 8.64 -3.87 7.84
N ILE A 22 8.32 -3.42 6.61
CA ILE A 22 8.76 -4.05 5.37
C ILE A 22 10.28 -4.13 5.35
N PHE A 23 10.96 -2.98 5.47
CA PHE A 23 12.42 -2.92 5.46
C PHE A 23 13.06 -3.87 6.49
N MET A 24 12.59 -3.84 7.74
CA MET A 24 13.11 -4.68 8.82
C MET A 24 12.88 -6.18 8.61
N LEU A 25 11.77 -6.54 7.97
CA LEU A 25 11.47 -7.93 7.62
C LEU A 25 12.30 -8.38 6.41
N SER A 26 12.49 -7.51 5.42
CA SER A 26 13.33 -7.75 4.24
C SER A 26 14.82 -7.86 4.57
N SER A 27 15.28 -7.26 5.68
CA SER A 27 16.66 -7.44 6.18
C SER A 27 16.93 -8.86 6.73
N ARG A 28 15.93 -9.73 6.81
CA ARG A 28 16.07 -11.10 7.30
C ARG A 28 16.21 -12.07 6.12
N SER A 29 17.14 -13.01 6.21
CA SER A 29 17.34 -14.04 5.18
C SER A 29 16.13 -14.97 5.03
N LYS A 30 15.45 -15.29 6.14
CA LYS A 30 14.21 -16.08 6.16
C LYS A 30 13.18 -15.46 7.09
N LEU A 31 11.93 -15.44 6.64
CA LEU A 31 10.78 -15.08 7.47
C LEU A 31 10.42 -16.26 8.39
N PRO A 32 10.09 -16.02 9.67
CA PRO A 32 9.63 -17.06 10.59
C PRO A 32 8.17 -17.41 10.30
N LEU A 33 7.91 -18.07 9.17
CA LEU A 33 6.58 -18.56 8.79
C LEU A 33 6.43 -20.02 9.23
N PRO A 34 5.30 -20.41 9.85
CA PRO A 34 5.04 -21.81 10.16
C PRO A 34 4.89 -22.62 8.87
N ASP A 35 5.46 -23.83 8.83
CA ASP A 35 5.44 -24.69 7.62
C ASP A 35 4.01 -24.99 7.13
N SER A 36 3.02 -24.97 8.02
CA SER A 36 1.60 -25.17 7.69
C SER A 36 1.00 -24.10 6.76
N VAL A 37 1.65 -22.94 6.63
CA VAL A 37 1.18 -21.85 5.75
C VAL A 37 2.12 -21.62 4.56
N VAL A 38 3.21 -22.37 4.42
CA VAL A 38 4.16 -22.18 3.31
C VAL A 38 3.67 -23.00 2.11
N PHE A 39 3.20 -22.30 1.07
CA PHE A 39 2.88 -22.89 -0.24
C PHE A 39 3.61 -22.13 -1.36
N PRO A 40 3.79 -22.72 -2.56
CA PRO A 40 4.45 -22.04 -3.67
C PRO A 40 3.76 -20.71 -4.03
N GLY A 41 4.48 -19.60 -3.93
CA GLY A 41 3.96 -18.25 -4.22
C GLY A 41 3.40 -17.48 -3.02
N MET A 42 3.43 -18.05 -1.80
CA MET A 42 3.02 -17.35 -0.57
C MET A 42 3.82 -16.07 -0.33
N ASP A 43 5.12 -16.09 -0.64
CA ASP A 43 6.00 -14.93 -0.63
C ASP A 43 5.46 -13.78 -1.49
N LYS A 44 4.96 -14.06 -2.71
CA LYS A 44 4.39 -13.05 -3.61
C LYS A 44 3.09 -12.48 -3.03
N VAL A 45 2.28 -13.32 -2.37
CA VAL A 45 1.07 -12.87 -1.67
C VAL A 45 1.44 -11.94 -0.51
N LEU A 46 2.47 -12.27 0.28
CA LEU A 46 2.94 -11.42 1.37
C LEU A 46 3.46 -10.07 0.86
N HIS A 47 4.23 -10.06 -0.23
CA HIS A 47 4.68 -8.85 -0.90
C HIS A 47 3.50 -7.97 -1.35
N ALA A 48 2.55 -8.54 -2.09
CA ALA A 48 1.35 -7.83 -2.53
C ALA A 48 0.52 -7.26 -1.36
N LEU A 49 0.36 -8.02 -0.27
CA LEU A 49 -0.36 -7.55 0.91
C LEU A 49 0.39 -6.44 1.64
N ALA A 50 1.70 -6.60 1.85
CA ALA A 50 2.54 -5.63 2.54
C ALA A 50 2.55 -4.29 1.80
N PHE A 51 2.82 -4.30 0.50
CA PHE A 51 2.83 -3.10 -0.33
C PHE A 51 1.43 -2.55 -0.60
N GLY A 52 0.39 -3.40 -0.60
CA GLY A 52 -1.01 -2.96 -0.59
C GLY A 52 -1.36 -2.17 0.68
N CYS A 53 -0.96 -2.66 1.85
CA CYS A 53 -1.12 -1.95 3.13
C CYS A 53 -0.36 -0.63 3.13
N PHE A 54 0.90 -0.64 2.67
CA PHE A 54 1.71 0.56 2.52
C PHE A 54 1.02 1.58 1.60
N ALA A 55 0.65 1.20 0.38
CA ALA A 55 0.02 2.07 -0.61
C ALA A 55 -1.33 2.61 -0.14
N PHE A 56 -2.15 1.77 0.51
CA PHE A 56 -3.42 2.20 1.06
C PHE A 56 -3.22 3.25 2.16
N ALA A 57 -2.29 3.04 3.08
CA ALA A 57 -1.98 4.02 4.12
C ALA A 57 -1.34 5.30 3.53
N PHE A 58 -0.40 5.13 2.60
CA PHE A 58 0.29 6.22 1.91
C PHE A 58 -0.66 7.10 1.11
N SER A 59 -1.75 6.54 0.58
CA SER A 59 -2.78 7.31 -0.14
C SER A 59 -3.44 8.42 0.69
N TYR A 60 -3.33 8.39 2.03
CA TYR A 60 -3.81 9.44 2.96
C TYR A 60 -2.88 10.65 3.11
N TRP A 61 -1.69 10.63 2.50
CA TRP A 61 -0.90 11.85 2.29
C TRP A 61 -1.61 12.81 1.34
N PHE A 62 -2.43 12.27 0.43
CA PHE A 62 -3.25 13.03 -0.51
C PHE A 62 -4.66 13.26 0.05
N GLY A 63 -5.08 14.53 0.05
CA GLY A 63 -6.40 14.94 0.54
C GLY A 63 -7.54 14.33 -0.27
N SER A 64 -8.70 14.13 0.36
CA SER A 64 -9.87 13.55 -0.30
C SER A 64 -10.29 14.33 -1.55
N ASP A 65 -10.14 15.65 -1.54
CA ASP A 65 -10.56 16.49 -2.67
C ASP A 65 -9.67 16.28 -3.90
N MET A 66 -8.39 15.96 -3.70
CA MET A 66 -7.53 15.58 -4.82
C MET A 66 -7.92 14.22 -5.39
N TRP A 67 -8.26 13.24 -4.54
CA TRP A 67 -8.80 11.95 -4.99
C TRP A 67 -10.13 12.08 -5.74
N LYS A 68 -10.95 13.07 -5.39
CA LYS A 68 -12.21 13.38 -6.10
C LYS A 68 -11.95 14.03 -7.46
N ALA A 69 -11.03 15.00 -7.52
CA ALA A 69 -10.79 15.80 -8.71
C ALA A 69 -9.87 15.09 -9.73
N LYS A 70 -8.83 14.40 -9.25
CA LYS A 70 -7.76 13.81 -10.06
C LYS A 70 -7.39 12.39 -9.57
N PRO A 71 -8.33 11.43 -9.55
CA PRO A 71 -8.07 10.09 -9.03
C PRO A 71 -6.92 9.38 -9.77
N ALA A 72 -6.84 9.50 -11.10
CA ALA A 72 -5.78 8.87 -11.89
C ALA A 72 -4.37 9.37 -11.51
N VAL A 73 -4.23 10.67 -11.24
CA VAL A 73 -2.95 11.26 -10.77
C VAL A 73 -2.59 10.72 -9.39
N CYS A 74 -3.57 10.60 -8.49
CA CYS A 74 -3.33 10.05 -7.16
C CYS A 74 -2.90 8.58 -7.22
N VAL A 75 -3.58 7.77 -8.05
CA VAL A 75 -3.20 6.36 -8.29
C VAL A 75 -1.78 6.29 -8.85
N LEU A 76 -1.46 7.09 -9.87
CA LEU A 76 -0.14 7.09 -10.48
C LEU A 76 0.97 7.41 -9.46
N ILE A 77 0.80 8.47 -8.66
CA ILE A 77 1.80 8.85 -7.65
C ILE A 77 1.98 7.77 -6.59
N VAL A 78 0.88 7.18 -6.08
CA VAL A 78 0.96 6.11 -5.07
C VAL A 78 1.65 4.88 -5.65
N CYS A 79 1.30 4.47 -6.88
CA CYS A 79 1.93 3.33 -7.54
C CYS A 79 3.42 3.57 -7.82
N ILE A 80 3.81 4.76 -8.29
CA ILE A 80 5.23 5.11 -8.49
C ILE A 80 5.99 5.07 -7.16
N ALA A 81 5.43 5.65 -6.10
CA ALA A 81 6.06 5.62 -4.78
C ALA A 81 6.27 4.19 -4.27
N ALA A 82 5.26 3.33 -4.40
CA ALA A 82 5.35 1.92 -4.03
C ALA A 82 6.34 1.15 -4.93
N ALA A 83 6.34 1.39 -6.25
CA ALA A 83 7.26 0.73 -7.18
C ALA A 83 8.71 1.13 -6.94
N CYS A 84 8.99 2.42 -6.70
CA CYS A 84 10.33 2.89 -6.32
C CYS A 84 10.77 2.29 -4.98
N TYR A 85 9.86 2.23 -4.01
CA TYR A 85 10.17 1.65 -2.71
C TYR A 85 10.42 0.14 -2.79
N GLY A 86 9.58 -0.61 -3.51
CA GLY A 86 9.78 -2.05 -3.73
C GLY A 86 11.08 -2.34 -4.49
N ALA A 87 11.38 -1.56 -5.53
CA ALA A 87 12.67 -1.69 -6.24
C ALA A 87 13.86 -1.43 -5.30
N SER A 88 13.76 -0.44 -4.41
CA SER A 88 14.79 -0.20 -3.40
C SER A 88 14.90 -1.33 -2.38
N ASP A 89 13.79 -1.98 -2.04
CA ASP A 89 13.78 -3.12 -1.13
C ASP A 89 14.43 -4.35 -1.77
N GLU A 90 14.12 -4.67 -3.02
CA GLU A 90 14.79 -5.74 -3.77
C GLU A 90 16.30 -5.49 -3.91
N ILE A 91 16.70 -4.24 -4.16
CA ILE A 91 18.12 -3.86 -4.17
C ILE A 91 18.75 -4.08 -2.80
N HIS A 92 18.07 -3.68 -1.72
CA HIS A 92 18.52 -3.92 -0.35
C HIS A 92 18.65 -5.42 -0.05
N GLN A 93 17.72 -6.25 -0.50
CA GLN A 93 17.73 -7.69 -0.32
C GLN A 93 18.93 -8.37 -1.01
N MET A 94 19.45 -7.82 -2.12
CA MET A 94 20.70 -8.33 -2.73
C MET A 94 21.90 -8.28 -1.79
N PHE A 95 21.87 -7.41 -0.78
CA PHE A 95 22.93 -7.28 0.22
C PHE A 95 22.67 -8.15 1.47
N VAL A 96 21.56 -8.89 1.53
CA VAL A 96 21.21 -9.75 2.66
C VAL A 96 21.63 -11.20 2.35
N PRO A 97 22.63 -11.77 3.06
CA PRO A 97 23.12 -13.11 2.77
C PRO A 97 22.01 -14.17 2.89
N GLY A 98 21.81 -14.95 1.84
CA GLY A 98 20.80 -16.02 1.80
C GLY A 98 19.36 -15.54 1.54
N ARG A 99 19.17 -14.26 1.18
CA ARG A 99 17.93 -13.74 0.62
C ARG A 99 17.99 -13.77 -0.90
N ASP A 100 16.86 -14.08 -1.53
CA ASP A 100 16.73 -14.05 -2.99
C ASP A 100 15.98 -12.79 -3.39
N ALA A 101 16.61 -11.93 -4.18
CA ALA A 101 15.96 -10.76 -4.76
C ALA A 101 15.26 -11.17 -6.05
N SER A 102 13.98 -10.87 -6.17
CA SER A 102 13.12 -11.35 -7.25
C SER A 102 12.34 -10.22 -7.91
N VAL A 103 12.48 -10.12 -9.24
CA VAL A 103 11.63 -9.23 -10.05
C VAL A 103 10.14 -9.59 -9.88
N TYR A 104 9.82 -10.85 -9.58
CA TYR A 104 8.45 -11.28 -9.32
C TYR A 104 7.88 -10.73 -8.01
N ASP A 105 8.73 -10.52 -7.00
CA ASP A 105 8.32 -9.88 -5.73
C ASP A 105 8.06 -8.39 -5.96
N TRP A 106 8.90 -7.71 -6.73
CA TRP A 106 8.63 -6.34 -7.17
C TRP A 106 7.32 -6.20 -7.98
N ILE A 107 7.01 -7.16 -8.85
CA ILE A 107 5.73 -7.19 -9.58
C ILE A 107 4.56 -7.38 -8.61
N ALA A 108 4.71 -8.23 -7.59
CA ALA A 108 3.70 -8.42 -6.56
C ALA A 108 3.48 -7.14 -5.74
N ASP A 109 4.55 -6.42 -5.39
CA ASP A 109 4.51 -5.12 -4.72
C ASP A 109 3.67 -4.12 -5.51
N CYS A 110 3.98 -3.98 -6.80
CA CYS A 110 3.26 -3.11 -7.73
C CYS A 110 1.78 -3.48 -7.86
N THR A 111 1.48 -4.78 -7.90
CA THR A 111 0.11 -5.30 -8.00
C THR A 111 -0.69 -4.96 -6.74
N GLY A 112 -0.09 -5.16 -5.56
CA GLY A 112 -0.69 -4.79 -4.28
C GLY A 112 -0.98 -3.29 -4.18
N ALA A 113 -0.02 -2.46 -4.60
CA ALA A 113 -0.16 -1.01 -4.60
C ALA A 113 -1.27 -0.52 -5.54
N LEU A 114 -1.38 -1.12 -6.73
CA LEU A 114 -2.45 -0.81 -7.69
C LEU A 114 -3.82 -1.20 -7.13
N ALA A 115 -3.96 -2.40 -6.58
CA ALA A 115 -5.21 -2.87 -5.98
C ALA A 115 -5.68 -1.95 -4.84
N ALA A 116 -4.76 -1.57 -3.94
CA ALA A 116 -5.04 -0.64 -2.85
C ALA A 116 -5.45 0.77 -3.33
N SER A 117 -4.80 1.26 -4.39
CA SER A 117 -5.10 2.57 -4.99
C SER A 117 -6.47 2.59 -5.70
N CYS A 118 -6.82 1.49 -6.37
CA CYS A 118 -8.15 1.27 -6.95
C CYS A 118 -9.22 1.22 -5.85
N LEU A 119 -8.97 0.47 -4.76
CA LEU A 119 -9.86 0.42 -3.61
C LEU A 119 -10.09 1.81 -3.02
N ARG A 120 -9.02 2.59 -2.83
CA ARG A 120 -9.12 3.97 -2.34
C ARG A 120 -9.99 4.84 -3.25
N THR A 121 -9.85 4.72 -4.55
CA THR A 121 -10.67 5.43 -5.54
C THR A 121 -12.15 5.07 -5.40
N VAL A 122 -12.47 3.77 -5.28
CA VAL A 122 -13.85 3.29 -5.09
C VAL A 122 -14.45 3.84 -3.80
N LEU A 123 -13.70 3.82 -2.69
CA LEU A 123 -14.16 4.36 -1.40
C LEU A 123 -14.48 5.85 -1.48
N ILE A 124 -13.66 6.64 -2.16
CA ILE A 124 -13.89 8.08 -2.34
C ILE A 124 -15.14 8.32 -3.21
N ARG A 125 -15.29 7.59 -4.32
CA ARG A 125 -16.47 7.70 -5.20
C ARG A 125 -17.76 7.33 -4.48
N ARG A 126 -17.75 6.26 -3.67
CA ARG A 126 -18.90 5.85 -2.86
C ARG A 126 -19.30 6.94 -1.86
N ARG A 127 -18.33 7.56 -1.18
CA ARG A 127 -18.58 8.68 -0.26
C ARG A 127 -19.20 9.89 -0.97
N GLN A 128 -18.73 10.21 -2.18
CA GLN A 128 -19.33 11.29 -2.99
C GLN A 128 -20.78 10.98 -3.38
N HIS A 129 -21.06 9.75 -3.82
CA HIS A 129 -22.40 9.34 -4.22
C HIS A 129 -23.40 9.47 -3.05
N VAL A 130 -23.05 8.93 -1.88
CA VAL A 130 -23.89 9.02 -0.68
C VAL A 130 -24.13 10.47 -0.24
N ALA A 131 -23.09 11.32 -0.30
CA ALA A 131 -23.23 12.74 0.04
C ALA A 131 -24.14 13.49 -0.94
N ARG A 132 -24.10 13.13 -2.24
CA ARG A 132 -24.96 13.74 -3.27
C ARG A 132 -26.43 13.35 -3.09
N VAL A 133 -26.73 12.09 -2.82
CA VAL A 133 -28.11 11.60 -2.59
C VAL A 133 -28.74 12.31 -1.38
N LYS A 134 -28.04 12.36 -0.25
CA LYS A 134 -28.51 13.05 0.96
C LYS A 134 -28.76 14.56 0.79
N LYS A 135 -28.14 15.18 -0.21
CA LYS A 135 -28.37 16.60 -0.53
C LYS A 135 -29.63 16.81 -1.38
N ILE A 136 -30.04 15.82 -2.17
CA ILE A 136 -31.26 15.87 -2.99
C ILE A 136 -32.51 15.63 -2.12
N GLU A 137 -32.38 14.80 -1.07
CA GLU A 137 -33.46 14.48 -0.13
C GLU A 137 -33.73 15.57 0.94
N ARG A 138 -32.99 16.67 0.94
CA ARG A 138 -33.14 17.82 1.85
C ARG A 138 -33.64 19.03 1.10
#